data_AF-A0A7C6EIH3-F1
#
_entry.id   AF-A0A7C6EIH3-F1
#
_cell.length_a   1.000
_cell.length_b   1.000
_cell.length_c   1.000
_cell.angle_alpha   90.00
_cell.angle_beta   90.00
_cell.angle_gamma   90.00
#
_symmetry.space_group_name_H-M   'P 1'
#
loop_
_entity.id
_entity.type
_entity.pdbx_description
1 polymer ?
#
loop_
_entity_poly.entity_id
_entity_poly.type
_entity_poly.pdbx_seq_one_letter_code
_entity_poly.pdbx_strand_id
1 'polypeptide(L)' 'METLAMLYRNGLRVPAMNVVYGLGGRDFRLDEAESVLKMALDGARRGRFDEHVIWWGVRA' A
#
# COMPACT_ATOMS: atom_id res chain seq x y z
N MET A 1 0.30 10.99 -1.81
CA MET A 1 0.05 11.27 -3.25
C MET A 1 1.30 11.70 -4.02
N GLU A 2 2.35 12.18 -3.35
CA GLU A 2 3.56 12.68 -4.03
C GLU A 2 4.34 11.59 -4.78
N THR A 3 4.48 10.38 -4.21
CA THR A 3 5.18 9.26 -4.85
C THR A 3 4.56 8.88 -6.20
N LEU A 4 3.22 8.75 -6.25
CA LEU A 4 2.48 8.46 -7.48
C LEU A 4 2.66 9.58 -8.53
N ALA A 5 2.64 10.83 -8.10
CA ALA A 5 2.88 11.97 -8.98
C ALA A 5 4.33 11.96 -9.55
N MET A 6 5.32 11.62 -8.72
CA MET A 6 6.72 11.44 -9.13
C MET A 6 6.88 10.33 -10.17
N LEU A 7 6.27 9.16 -9.93
CA LEU A 7 6.30 8.03 -10.87
C LEU A 7 5.68 8.44 -12.22
N TYR A 8 4.51 9.08 -12.18
CA TYR A 8 3.82 9.55 -13.38
C TYR A 8 4.67 10.55 -14.19
N ARG A 9 5.28 11.55 -13.52
CA ARG A 9 6.14 12.54 -14.19
C ARG A 9 7.36 11.92 -14.89
N ASN A 10 7.81 10.75 -14.46
CA ASN A 10 8.93 10.03 -15.07
C ASN A 10 8.48 8.95 -16.07
N GLY A 11 7.20 8.93 -16.46
CA GLY A 11 6.67 7.94 -17.39
C GLY A 11 6.56 6.52 -16.83
N LEU A 12 6.75 6.35 -15.52
CA LEU A 12 6.67 5.04 -14.87
C LEU A 12 5.21 4.70 -14.56
N ARG A 13 4.73 3.59 -15.12
CA ARG A 13 3.39 3.03 -14.90
C ARG A 13 3.50 1.84 -13.96
N VAL A 14 3.62 2.12 -12.66
CA VAL A 14 3.71 1.09 -11.62
C VAL A 14 2.38 1.03 -10.87
N PRO A 15 1.75 -0.15 -10.73
CA PRO A 15 0.60 -0.32 -9.85
C PRO A 15 0.99 0.09 -8.43
N ALA A 16 0.21 0.98 -7.82
CA ALA A 16 0.47 1.48 -6.48
C ALA A 16 -0.82 1.55 -5.66
N MET A 17 -0.67 1.32 -4.36
CA MET A 17 -1.71 1.46 -3.36
C MET A 17 -1.13 2.12 -2.10
N ASN A 18 -1.96 2.79 -1.32
CA ASN A 18 -1.58 3.36 -0.03
C ASN A 18 -2.03 2.42 1.08
N VAL A 19 -1.18 2.23 2.08
CA VAL A 19 -1.51 1.51 3.30
C VAL A 19 -1.35 2.49 4.45
N VAL A 20 -2.46 2.79 5.12
CA VAL A 20 -2.49 3.69 6.26
C VAL A 20 -2.51 2.85 7.53
N TYR A 21 -1.51 3.01 8.39
CA TYR A 21 -1.33 2.23 9.61
C TYR A 21 -0.98 3.14 10.79
N GLY A 22 -0.94 2.56 11.99
CA GLY A 22 -0.53 3.28 13.22
C GLY A 22 -1.50 4.34 13.72
N LEU A 23 -2.75 4.30 13.24
CA LEU A 23 -3.79 5.23 13.68
C LEU A 23 -4.03 5.10 15.20
N GLY A 24 -4.14 6.24 15.87
CA GLY A 24 -4.32 6.29 17.32
C GLY A 24 -3.08 5.88 18.13
N GLY A 25 -1.88 5.90 17.53
CA GLY A 25 -0.64 5.49 18.21
C GLY A 25 -0.49 3.97 18.34
N ARG A 26 -1.27 3.20 17.56
CA ARG A 26 -1.11 1.75 17.48
C ARG A 26 0.27 1.41 16.88
N ASP A 27 0.93 0.43 17.47
CA ASP A 27 2.19 -0.07 16.93
C ASP A 27 1.98 -0.87 15.64
N PHE A 28 2.92 -0.74 14.70
CA PHE A 28 2.90 -1.48 13.44
C PHE A 28 3.96 -2.57 13.47
N ARG A 29 3.50 -3.81 13.60
CA ARG A 29 4.36 -4.96 13.88
C ARG A 29 4.98 -5.54 12.60
N LEU A 30 6.04 -6.32 12.77
CA LEU A 30 6.76 -6.93 11.64
C LEU A 30 5.93 -7.93 10.83
N ASP A 31 5.04 -8.69 11.48
CA ASP A 31 4.10 -9.61 10.84
C ASP A 31 3.02 -8.86 10.03
N GLU A 32 2.62 -7.67 10.50
CA GLU A 32 1.75 -6.77 9.74
C GLU A 32 2.48 -6.20 8.51
N ALA A 33 3.74 -5.80 8.66
CA ALA A 33 4.58 -5.36 7.55
C ALA A 33 4.75 -6.46 6.48
N GLU A 34 5.01 -7.70 6.90
CA GLU A 34 5.11 -8.85 5.98
C GLU A 34 3.80 -9.06 5.21
N SER A 35 2.66 -8.95 5.89
CA SER A 35 1.34 -9.09 5.27
C SER A 35 1.09 -8.02 4.21
N VAL A 36 1.47 -6.76 4.49
CA VAL A 36 1.39 -5.65 3.54
C VAL A 36 2.29 -5.89 2.32
N LEU A 37 3.51 -6.39 2.53
CA LEU A 37 4.44 -6.70 1.44
C LEU A 37 3.95 -7.85 0.56
N LYS A 38 3.35 -8.90 1.15
CA LYS A 38 2.72 -9.99 0.39
C LYS A 38 1.56 -9.48 -0.47
N MET A 39 0.75 -8.58 0.06
CA MET A 39 -0.32 -7.93 -0.70
C MET A 39 0.23 -7.12 -1.88
N ALA A 40 1.30 -6.36 -1.66
CA ALA A 40 1.97 -5.61 -2.73
C ALA A 40 2.53 -6.54 -3.82
N LEU A 41 3.12 -7.68 -3.43
CA LEU A 41 3.61 -8.70 -4.36
C LEU A 41 2.47 -9.29 -5.21
N ASP A 42 1.32 -9.58 -4.60
CA ASP A 42 0.17 -10.11 -5.33
C ASP A 42 -0.45 -9.09 -6.29
N GLY A 43 -0.56 -7.82 -5.89
CA GLY A 43 -1.02 -6.77 -6.79
C GLY A 43 -0.04 -6.51 -7.95
N ALA A 44 1.27 -6.60 -7.69
CA ALA A 44 2.29 -6.54 -8.72
C ALA A 44 2.16 -7.69 -9.73
N ARG A 45 1.92 -8.92 -9.26
CA ARG A 45 1.67 -10.10 -10.12
C ARG A 45 0.40 -9.94 -10.98
N ARG A 46 -0.64 -9.30 -10.45
CA ARG A 46 -1.90 -9.02 -11.17
C ARG A 46 -1.81 -7.81 -12.10
N GLY A 47 -0.78 -6.97 -11.93
CA GLY A 47 -0.65 -5.69 -12.61
C GLY A 47 -1.66 -4.63 -12.16
N ARG A 48 -2.37 -4.85 -11.04
CA ARG A 48 -3.39 -3.93 -10.51
C ARG A 48 -3.63 -4.15 -9.01
N PHE A 49 -4.20 -3.12 -8.38
CA PHE A 49 -4.81 -3.19 -7.07
C PHE A 49 -6.29 -2.83 -7.21
N ASP A 50 -7.19 -3.61 -6.58
CA ASP A 50 -8.62 -3.33 -6.63
C ASP A 50 -9.00 -2.15 -5.70
N GLU A 51 -8.24 -1.96 -4.61
CA GLU A 51 -8.32 -0.80 -3.73
C GLU A 51 -7.01 -0.01 -3.74
N HIS A 52 -7.10 1.32 -3.82
CA HIS A 52 -5.93 2.21 -3.84
C HIS A 52 -5.56 2.78 -2.46
N VAL A 53 -6.39 2.55 -1.45
CA VAL A 53 -6.15 2.92 -0.05
C VAL A 53 -6.71 1.82 0.83
N ILE A 54 -5.86 1.25 1.69
CA ILE A 54 -6.27 0.33 2.74
C ILE A 54 -5.94 0.93 4.09
N TRP A 55 -6.90 0.85 5.00
CA TRP A 55 -6.72 1.25 6.39
C TRP A 55 -6.40 0.02 7.22
N TRP A 56 -5.16 -0.09 7.67
CA TRP A 56 -4.65 -1.26 8.36
C TRP A 56 -4.89 -1.15 9.87
N GLY A 57 -5.43 -2.21 10.46
CA GLY A 57 -5.59 -2.32 11.92
C GLY A 57 -6.71 -1.45 12.51
N VAL A 58 -7.52 -0.80 11.68
CA VAL A 58 -8.79 -0.19 12.09
C VAL A 58 -9.92 -1.22 11.95
N ARG A 59 -10.83 -1.26 12.93
CA ARG A 59 -12.07 -2.01 12.80
C ARG A 59 -12.99 -1.26 11.83
N ALA A 60 -13.57 -1.99 10.88
CA ALA A 60 -14.70 -1.52 10.09
C ALA A 60 -15.96 -1.42 10.96
#